data_AF-A0A1E9G3R9-F1
#
_entry.id   AF-A0A1E9G3R9-F1
#
_cell.length_a   1.000
_cell.length_b   1.000
_cell.length_c   1.000
_cell.angle_alpha   90.00
_cell.angle_beta   90.00
_cell.angle_gamma   90.00
#
_symmetry.space_group_name_H-M   'P 1'
#
loop_
_entity.id
_entity.type
_entity.pdbx_description
1 polymer ?
#
loop_
_entity_poly.entity_id
_entity_poly.type
_entity_poly.pdbx_seq_one_letter_code
_entity_poly.pdbx_strand_id
1 'polypeptide(L)'
;MSHDHNHDHEERELITLVDEQGNETLFEILLTIDGKEEFGKNYVLLVPVNAEEDENGEVEIQAYSFIENEDGTEGELQPIPEDSEDEWNMIEEVFNSFMEE
;
A
#
# COMPACT_ATOMS: atom_id res chain seq x y z
N MET A 1 27.47 4.05 -12.12
CA MET A 1 27.08 4.14 -10.71
C MET A 1 26.16 2.96 -10.49
N SER A 2 26.69 1.89 -9.90
CA SER A 2 25.95 0.65 -9.72
C SER A 2 25.20 0.79 -8.39
N HIS A 3 23.88 0.93 -8.44
CA HIS A 3 23.05 0.81 -7.25
C HIS A 3 22.98 -0.70 -6.96
N ASP A 4 23.84 -1.15 -6.05
CA ASP A 4 23.88 -2.51 -5.53
C ASP A 4 22.76 -2.61 -4.50
N HIS A 5 21.56 -2.98 -4.96
CA HIS A 5 20.46 -3.36 -4.06
C HIS A 5 20.72 -4.80 -3.61
N ASN A 6 21.53 -4.94 -2.57
CA ASN A 6 21.62 -6.17 -1.78
C ASN A 6 20.34 -6.27 -0.93
N HIS A 7 19.29 -6.86 -1.48
CA HIS A 7 18.06 -7.19 -0.77
C HIS A 7 18.12 -8.70 -0.39
N ASP A 8 18.38 -8.93 0.90
CA ASP A 8 18.57 -10.23 1.53
C ASP A 8 17.19 -10.80 1.87
N HIS A 9 16.73 -11.68 0.99
CA HIS A 9 15.58 -12.59 1.03
C HIS A 9 15.05 -13.03 2.43
N GLU A 10 14.29 -12.17 3.13
CA GLU A 10 13.26 -12.46 4.15
C GLU A 10 12.20 -11.31 4.19
N GLU A 11 11.89 -10.71 3.04
CA GLU A 11 11.63 -9.27 2.96
C GLU A 11 10.14 -8.96 3.02
N ARG A 12 9.66 -8.61 4.23
CA ARG A 12 8.40 -7.88 4.36
C ARG A 12 8.47 -6.68 3.42
N GLU A 13 7.49 -6.53 2.54
CA GLU A 13 7.48 -5.45 1.56
C GLU A 13 7.24 -4.13 2.31
N LEU A 14 8.32 -3.44 2.67
CA LEU A 14 8.25 -2.17 3.39
C LEU A 14 8.31 -1.01 2.38
N ILE A 15 7.45 -0.03 2.58
CA ILE A 15 7.48 1.24 1.85
C ILE A 15 7.72 2.40 2.82
N THR A 16 8.51 3.37 2.38
CA THR A 16 8.72 4.62 3.13
C THR A 16 7.87 5.70 2.50
N LEU A 17 6.88 6.20 3.23
CA LEU A 17 6.06 7.32 2.81
C LEU A 17 6.66 8.61 3.36
N VAL A 18 6.84 9.59 2.47
CA VAL A 18 7.34 10.92 2.83
C VAL A 18 6.20 11.92 2.72
N ASP A 19 5.81 12.53 3.84
CA ASP A 19 4.78 13.58 3.87
C ASP A 19 5.29 14.92 3.29
N GLU A 20 4.41 15.88 3.03
CA GLU A 20 4.74 17.24 2.55
C GLU A 20 5.76 17.97 3.44
N GLN A 21 5.85 17.61 4.72
CA GLN A 21 6.81 18.17 5.67
C GLN A 21 8.21 17.50 5.62
N GLY A 22 8.38 16.45 4.80
CA GLY A 22 9.59 15.64 4.73
C GLY A 22 9.70 14.60 5.84
N ASN A 23 8.60 14.28 6.52
CA ASN A 23 8.59 13.23 7.55
C ASN A 23 8.47 11.86 6.88
N GLU A 24 9.44 11.00 7.16
CA GLU A 24 9.48 9.61 6.68
C GLU A 24 8.75 8.70 7.67
N THR A 25 7.73 7.99 7.19
CA THR A 25 7.04 6.95 7.96
C THR A 25 7.17 5.62 7.23
N LEU A 26 7.54 4.58 7.98
CA LEU A 26 7.64 3.22 7.47
C LEU A 26 6.29 2.52 7.56
N PHE A 27 5.90 1.90 6.46
CA PHE A 27 4.70 1.08 6.37
C PHE A 27 5.07 -0.30 5.79
N GLU A 28 4.31 -1.30 6.20
CA GLU A 28 4.37 -2.65 5.67
C GLU A 28 3.22 -2.83 4.68
N ILE A 29 3.54 -3.24 3.46
CA ILE A 29 2.58 -3.58 2.42
C ILE A 29 2.00 -4.94 2.79
N LEU A 30 0.70 -4.96 3.05
CA LEU A 30 -0.05 -6.20 3.30
C LEU A 30 -0.47 -6.84 1.98
N LEU A 31 -0.96 -6.02 1.04
CA LEU A 31 -1.54 -6.51 -0.21
C LEU A 31 -1.47 -5.44 -1.30
N THR A 32 -1.23 -5.87 -2.53
CA THR A 32 -1.30 -5.02 -3.73
C THR A 32 -2.39 -5.53 -4.66
N ILE A 33 -3.21 -4.61 -5.17
CA ILE A 33 -4.37 -4.87 -6.00
C ILE A 33 -4.17 -4.16 -7.35
N ASP A 34 -4.22 -4.92 -8.44
CA ASP A 34 -4.08 -4.38 -9.80
C ASP A 34 -5.40 -3.78 -10.26
N GLY A 35 -5.54 -2.47 -10.09
CA GLY A 35 -6.68 -1.69 -10.60
C GLY A 35 -6.39 -1.04 -11.95
N LYS A 36 -5.25 -1.35 -12.59
CA LYS A 36 -4.77 -0.63 -13.77
C LYS A 36 -5.69 -0.85 -14.98
N GLU A 37 -6.33 -2.01 -15.06
CA GLU A 37 -7.28 -2.32 -16.15
C GLU A 37 -8.59 -1.53 -16.04
N GLU A 38 -9.10 -1.31 -14.82
CA GLU A 38 -10.41 -0.66 -14.57
C GLU A 38 -10.25 0.86 -14.35
N PHE A 39 -9.26 1.27 -13.56
CA PHE A 39 -9.09 2.64 -13.07
C PHE A 39 -7.77 3.30 -13.53
N GLY A 40 -6.86 2.55 -14.15
CA GLY A 40 -5.56 3.06 -14.61
C GLY A 40 -4.53 3.27 -13.51
N LYS A 41 -4.79 2.79 -12.28
CA LYS A 41 -3.93 2.91 -11.11
C LYS A 41 -4.00 1.64 -10.27
N ASN A 42 -2.95 1.36 -9.50
CA ASN A 42 -2.95 0.23 -8.57
C ASN A 42 -3.44 0.66 -7.20
N TYR A 43 -3.79 -0.29 -6.35
CA TYR A 43 -4.11 -0.02 -4.94
C TYR A 43 -3.21 -0.85 -4.04
N VAL A 44 -2.79 -0.26 -2.93
CA VAL A 44 -1.94 -0.90 -1.95
C VAL A 44 -2.58 -0.75 -0.58
N LEU A 45 -2.65 -1.86 0.15
CA LEU A 45 -3.07 -1.91 1.54
C LEU A 45 -1.80 -1.97 2.38
N LEU A 46 -1.70 -1.03 3.30
CA LEU A 46 -0.50 -0.83 4.09
C LEU A 46 -0.84 -0.56 5.55
N VAL A 47 0.01 -1.07 6.44
CA VAL A 47 -0.08 -0.86 7.88
C VAL A 47 1.17 -0.16 8.39
N PRO A 48 1.05 0.81 9.30
CA PRO A 48 2.23 1.38 9.94
C PRO A 48 3.05 0.29 10.63
N VAL A 49 4.37 0.26 10.45
CA VAL A 49 5.23 -0.73 11.15
C VAL A 49 5.21 -0.57 12.67
N ASN A 50 4.73 0.59 13.13
CA ASN A 50 4.51 0.95 14.53
C ASN A 50 3.03 0.91 14.92
N ALA A 51 2.16 0.33 14.09
CA ALA A 51 0.75 0.16 14.42
C ALA A 51 0.64 -0.71 15.68
N GLU A 52 -0.10 -0.21 16.66
CA GLU A 52 -0.44 -0.98 17.84
C GLU A 52 -1.71 -1.78 17.55
N GLU A 53 -1.69 -3.05 17.94
CA GLU A 53 -2.88 -3.89 17.93
C GLU A 53 -3.89 -3.33 18.96
N ASP A 54 -5.16 -3.21 18.58
CA ASP A 54 -6.25 -2.82 19.49
C ASP A 54 -6.50 -3.90 20.56
N GLU A 55 -7.42 -3.65 21.50
CA GLU A 55 -7.86 -4.61 22.53
C GLU A 55 -8.27 -5.99 21.95
N ASN A 56 -8.64 -6.03 20.68
CA ASN A 56 -9.02 -7.24 19.95
C ASN A 56 -7.87 -7.91 19.16
N GLY A 57 -6.67 -7.34 19.17
CA GLY A 57 -5.55 -7.84 18.36
C GLY A 57 -5.59 -7.38 16.89
N GLU A 58 -6.34 -6.33 16.59
CA GLU A 58 -6.57 -5.85 15.21
C GLU A 58 -5.72 -4.59 14.94
N VAL A 59 -5.20 -4.47 13.71
CA VAL A 59 -4.43 -3.29 13.26
C VAL A 59 -5.22 -2.49 12.23
N GLU A 60 -5.06 -1.17 12.25
CA GLU A 60 -5.71 -0.30 11.27
C GLU A 60 -4.97 -0.36 9.93
N ILE A 61 -5.65 -0.89 8.91
CA ILE A 61 -5.14 -0.99 7.54
C ILE A 61 -5.53 0.29 6.79
N GLN A 62 -4.57 0.87 6.08
CA GLN A 62 -4.81 2.01 5.22
C GLN A 62 -4.71 1.59 3.76
N ALA A 63 -5.64 2.08 2.93
CA ALA A 63 -5.63 1.83 1.50
C ALA A 63 -5.27 3.11 0.74
N TYR A 64 -4.30 3.01 -0.17
CA TYR A 64 -3.88 4.10 -1.04
C TYR A 64 -3.86 3.64 -2.49
N SER A 65 -4.17 4.57 -3.40
CA SER A 65 -3.94 4.36 -4.82
C SER A 65 -2.48 4.68 -5.16
N PHE A 66 -1.83 3.79 -5.89
CA PHE A 66 -0.46 3.89 -6.33
C PHE A 66 -0.41 4.22 -7.83
N ILE A 67 0.24 5.34 -8.14
CA ILE A 67 0.50 5.79 -9.50
C ILE A 67 2.00 5.74 -9.73
N GLU A 68 2.43 4.77 -10.54
CA GLU A 68 3.83 4.62 -10.93
C GLU A 68 4.30 5.82 -11.77
N ASN A 69 5.50 6.32 -11.48
CA ASN A 69 6.11 7.40 -12.25
C ASN A 69 6.61 6.89 -13.63
N GLU A 70 6.97 7.82 -14.52
CA GLU A 70 7.40 7.49 -15.89
C GLU A 70 8.67 6.62 -15.97
N ASP A 71 9.47 6.58 -14.89
CA ASP A 71 10.72 5.84 -14.81
C ASP A 71 10.56 4.44 -14.14
N GLY A 72 9.38 4.14 -13.58
CA GLY A 72 9.07 2.87 -12.93
C GLY A 72 9.85 2.58 -11.64
N THR A 73 10.52 3.59 -11.09
CA THR A 73 11.39 3.46 -9.91
C THR A 73 10.76 4.06 -8.65
N GLU A 74 9.80 4.97 -8.82
CA GLU A 74 9.10 5.66 -7.75
C GLU A 74 7.62 5.79 -8.12
N GLY A 75 6.77 6.19 -7.18
CA GLY A 75 5.36 6.44 -7.47
C GLY A 75 4.73 7.36 -6.44
N GLU A 76 3.56 7.86 -6.79
CA GLU A 76 2.77 8.70 -5.90
C GLU A 76 1.67 7.85 -5.27
N LEU A 77 1.59 7.90 -3.94
CA LEU A 77 0.49 7.32 -3.18
C LEU A 77 -0.54 8.41 -2.91
N GLN A 78 -1.77 8.18 -3.35
CA GLN A 78 -2.88 9.09 -3.15
C GLN A 78 -4.00 8.42 -2.35
N PRO A 79 -4.58 9.10 -1.34
CA PRO A 79 -5.70 8.55 -0.60
C PRO A 79 -6.89 8.32 -1.53
N ILE A 80 -7.58 7.20 -1.32
CA ILE A 80 -8.75 6.84 -2.11
C ILE A 80 -9.94 7.65 -1.58
N PRO A 81 -10.68 8.38 -2.44
CA PRO A 81 -11.86 9.12 -2.01
C PRO A 81 -12.90 8.19 -1.36
N GLU A 82 -13.53 8.64 -0.28
CA GLU A 82 -14.62 7.89 0.37
C GLU A 82 -15.85 7.70 -0.56
N ASP A 83 -16.01 8.56 -1.57
CA ASP A 83 -17.08 8.50 -2.57
C ASP A 83 -16.75 7.53 -3.73
N SER A 84 -15.54 6.97 -3.77
CA SER A 84 -15.11 6.00 -4.80
C SER A 84 -15.63 4.59 -4.51
N GLU A 85 -16.96 4.41 -4.49
CA GLU A 85 -17.60 3.14 -4.15
C GLU A 85 -17.07 1.98 -5.02
N ASP A 86 -16.89 2.16 -6.33
CA ASP A 86 -16.37 1.11 -7.22
C ASP A 86 -14.94 0.65 -6.86
N GLU A 87 -14.07 1.58 -6.47
CA GLU A 87 -12.69 1.28 -6.05
C GLU A 87 -12.70 0.52 -4.72
N TRP A 88 -13.49 1.00 -3.76
CA TRP A 88 -13.63 0.36 -2.45
C TRP A 88 -14.24 -1.03 -2.56
N ASN A 89 -15.28 -1.23 -3.37
CA ASN A 89 -15.87 -2.54 -3.60
C ASN A 89 -14.82 -3.54 -4.11
N MET A 90 -13.98 -3.14 -5.07
CA MET A 90 -12.90 -4.00 -5.57
C MET A 90 -11.90 -4.32 -4.46
N ILE A 91 -11.50 -3.32 -3.68
CA ILE A 91 -10.54 -3.48 -2.59
C ILE A 91 -11.08 -4.42 -1.53
N GLU A 92 -12.33 -4.22 -1.09
CA GLU A 92 -13.00 -5.05 -0.10
C GLU A 92 -13.18 -6.48 -0.59
N GLU A 93 -13.55 -6.70 -1.85
CA GLU A 93 -13.68 -8.05 -2.42
C GLU A 93 -12.35 -8.81 -2.39
N VAL A 94 -11.25 -8.17 -2.82
CA VAL A 94 -9.92 -8.79 -2.84
C VAL A 94 -9.39 -8.97 -1.41
N PHE A 95 -9.60 -7.99 -0.53
CA PHE A 95 -9.19 -8.07 0.86
C PHE A 95 -9.93 -9.16 1.63
N ASN A 96 -11.25 -9.25 1.48
CA ASN A 96 -12.05 -10.31 2.10
C ASN A 96 -11.59 -11.68 1.61
N SER A 97 -11.34 -11.84 0.30
CA SER A 97 -10.79 -13.08 -0.24
C SER A 97 -9.44 -13.44 0.38
N PHE A 98 -8.57 -12.45 0.65
CA PHE A 98 -7.28 -12.67 1.30
C PHE A 98 -7.44 -13.06 2.78
N MET A 99 -8.39 -12.45 3.50
CA MET A 99 -8.67 -12.76 4.91
C MET A 99 -9.35 -14.12 5.10
N GLU A 100 -10.06 -14.61 4.09
CA GLU A 100 -10.70 -15.92 4.09
C GLU A 100 -9.75 -17.09 3.74
N GLU A 101 -8.52 -16.81 3.27
CA GLU A 101 -7.49 -17.82 2.95
C GLU A 101 -6.66 -18.32 4.16
#